data_AF-A0A2A9HEB4-F1
#
_entry.id   AF-A0A2A9HEB4-F1
#
_cell.length_a   1.000
_cell.length_b   1.000
_cell.length_c   1.000
_cell.angle_alpha   90.00
_cell.angle_beta   90.00
_cell.angle_gamma   90.00
#
_symmetry.space_group_name_H-M   'P 1'
#
loop_
_entity.id
_entity.type
_entity.pdbx_description
1 polymer ?
#
loop_
_entity_poly.entity_id
_entity_poly.type
_entity_poly.pdbx_seq_one_letter_code
_entity_poly.pdbx_strand_id
1 'polypeptide(L)'
;MPALTLEPFRRRVEQLRDAWAERRALRRIAGAHDRASQLALLRTLHGWAVEAAADIRAVYGPGLAVEVSRLPADDAEAAAFTVRVAQDHTLTFALVERRRVGGTRWHIAVTMSTGGPRGSTAAAGPERRNGQWTRARLEDLLLSLLGAYERARSEGSEGAG
;
A
#
# COMPACT_ATOMS: atom_id res chain seq x y z
N MET A 1 -33.77 -29.42 -3.62
CA MET A 1 -33.64 -28.09 -3.01
C MET A 1 -32.17 -27.70 -3.07
N PRO A 2 -31.74 -26.81 -4.00
CA PRO A 2 -30.34 -26.47 -4.12
C PRO A 2 -29.93 -25.54 -2.98
N ALA A 3 -28.78 -25.82 -2.36
CA ALA A 3 -28.16 -24.96 -1.36
C ALA A 3 -27.70 -23.65 -2.02
N LEU A 4 -28.60 -22.69 -2.11
CA LEU A 4 -28.31 -21.35 -2.62
C LEU A 4 -27.42 -20.61 -1.59
N THR A 5 -26.12 -20.57 -1.87
CA THR A 5 -25.28 -19.35 -1.80
C THR A 5 -25.32 -18.51 -0.51
N LEU A 6 -25.42 -19.14 0.67
CA LEU A 6 -25.20 -18.46 1.96
C LEU A 6 -23.72 -18.14 2.23
N GLU A 7 -22.78 -18.92 1.70
CA GLU A 7 -21.34 -18.71 1.83
C GLU A 7 -20.83 -17.35 1.30
N PRO A 8 -21.22 -16.86 0.11
CA PRO A 8 -20.72 -15.59 -0.40
C PRO A 8 -21.21 -14.37 0.39
N PHE A 9 -22.40 -14.40 1.00
CA PHE A 9 -22.85 -13.29 1.86
C PHE A 9 -22.19 -13.36 3.24
N ARG A 10 -22.14 -14.55 3.86
CA ARG A 10 -21.44 -14.75 5.14
C ARG A 10 -19.97 -14.32 5.06
N ARG A 11 -19.24 -14.75 4.03
CA ARG A 11 -17.85 -14.34 3.79
C ARG A 11 -17.71 -12.82 3.67
N ARG A 12 -18.63 -12.15 2.97
CA ARG A 12 -18.66 -10.69 2.87
C ARG A 12 -18.92 -9.99 4.21
N VAL A 13 -19.78 -10.55 5.06
CA VAL A 13 -20.04 -10.03 6.42
C VAL A 13 -18.81 -10.21 7.32
N GLU A 14 -18.14 -11.37 7.26
CA GLU A 14 -16.90 -11.64 7.98
C GLU A 14 -15.79 -10.66 7.55
N GLN A 15 -15.58 -10.48 6.24
CA GLN A 15 -14.67 -9.48 5.69
C GLN A 15 -15.01 -8.05 6.16
N LEU A 16 -16.29 -7.69 6.17
CA LEU A 16 -16.73 -6.37 6.64
C LEU A 16 -16.41 -6.18 8.13
N ARG A 17 -16.74 -7.17 8.97
CA ARG A 17 -16.48 -7.14 10.42
C ARG A 17 -14.98 -6.99 10.70
N ASP A 18 -14.17 -7.78 10.03
CA ASP A 18 -12.72 -7.82 10.24
C ASP A 18 -12.09 -6.50 9.77
N ALA A 19 -12.53 -5.95 8.63
CA ALA A 19 -12.15 -4.62 8.17
C ALA A 19 -12.56 -3.49 9.14
N TRP A 20 -13.69 -3.62 9.84
CA TRP A 20 -14.08 -2.67 10.89
C TRP A 20 -13.29 -2.84 12.18
N ALA A 21 -12.88 -4.06 12.54
CA ALA A 21 -12.00 -4.31 13.68
C ALA A 21 -10.60 -3.72 13.43
N GLU A 22 -10.04 -3.97 12.24
CA GLU A 22 -8.77 -3.41 11.78
C GLU A 22 -8.80 -1.87 11.80
N ARG A 23 -9.85 -1.26 11.23
CA ARG A 23 -10.03 0.20 11.30
C ARG A 23 -10.03 0.74 12.73
N ARG A 24 -10.67 0.05 13.68
CA ARG A 24 -10.70 0.49 15.08
C ARG A 24 -9.34 0.35 15.77
N ALA A 25 -8.57 -0.70 15.46
CA ALA A 25 -7.20 -0.86 15.96
C ALA A 25 -6.29 0.26 15.41
N LEU A 26 -6.34 0.50 14.11
CA LEU A 26 -5.52 1.52 13.45
C LEU A 26 -5.93 2.93 13.81
N ARG A 27 -7.21 3.22 14.05
CA ARG A 27 -7.66 4.55 14.47
C ARG A 27 -7.08 4.97 15.83
N ARG A 28 -6.80 4.01 16.71
CA ARG A 28 -6.09 4.28 17.98
C ARG A 28 -4.64 4.70 17.73
N ILE A 29 -3.95 4.00 16.82
CA ILE A 29 -2.55 4.26 16.48
C ILE A 29 -2.45 5.56 15.64
N ALA A 30 -3.25 5.68 14.60
CA ALA A 30 -3.23 6.80 13.67
C ALA A 30 -3.88 8.09 14.19
N GLY A 31 -4.67 7.99 15.28
CA GLY A 31 -5.27 9.15 15.94
C GLY A 31 -4.25 10.01 16.68
N ALA A 32 -3.12 9.43 17.05
CA ALA A 32 -1.98 10.15 17.61
C ALA A 32 -1.06 10.60 16.46
N HIS A 33 -0.87 11.91 16.32
CA HIS A 33 -0.09 12.53 15.24
C HIS A 33 1.41 12.66 15.56
N ASP A 34 1.88 11.96 16.59
CA ASP A 34 3.29 11.92 16.98
C ASP A 34 4.10 10.96 16.10
N ARG A 35 5.42 11.11 16.09
CA ARG A 35 6.32 10.31 15.25
C ARG A 35 6.23 8.82 15.54
N ALA A 36 6.18 8.43 16.82
CA ALA A 36 6.25 7.02 17.21
C ALA A 36 5.00 6.26 16.76
N SER A 37 3.82 6.84 16.95
CA SER A 37 2.56 6.24 16.49
C SER A 37 2.50 6.11 14.96
N GLN A 38 3.00 7.11 14.23
CA GLN A 38 3.02 7.06 12.77
C GLN A 38 4.09 6.12 12.21
N LEU A 39 5.22 5.98 12.91
CA LEU A 39 6.22 4.96 12.60
C LEU A 39 5.68 3.55 12.83
N ALA A 40 4.95 3.33 13.93
CA ALA A 40 4.28 2.05 14.19
C ALA A 40 3.29 1.71 13.06
N LEU A 41 2.50 2.69 12.61
CA LEU A 41 1.63 2.52 11.45
C LEU A 41 2.41 2.19 10.18
N LEU A 42 3.51 2.90 9.89
CA LEU A 42 4.36 2.63 8.73
C LEU A 42 4.93 1.20 8.74
N ARG A 43 5.33 0.70 9.91
CA ARG A 43 5.78 -0.70 10.09
C ARG A 43 4.65 -1.71 9.86
N THR A 44 3.44 -1.40 10.31
CA THR A 44 2.26 -2.23 10.00
C THR A 44 1.99 -2.28 8.49
N LEU A 45 2.06 -1.14 7.80
CA LEU A 45 1.92 -1.10 6.34
C LEU A 45 3.02 -1.90 5.64
N HIS A 46 4.25 -1.85 6.15
CA HIS A 46 5.36 -2.65 5.63
C HIS A 46 5.07 -4.15 5.77
N GLY A 47 4.59 -4.61 6.92
CA GLY A 47 4.21 -6.01 7.13
C GLY A 47 3.16 -6.49 6.12
N TRP A 48 2.10 -5.72 5.92
CA TRP A 48 1.08 -6.05 4.91
C TRP A 48 1.64 -6.03 3.48
N ALA A 49 2.53 -5.08 3.16
CA ALA A 49 3.17 -5.03 1.85
C ALA A 49 4.06 -6.26 1.59
N VAL A 50 4.76 -6.78 2.60
CA VAL A 50 5.57 -8.00 2.49
C VAL A 50 4.68 -9.21 2.18
N GLU A 51 3.56 -9.36 2.90
CA GLU A 51 2.60 -10.43 2.66
C GLU A 51 1.98 -10.33 1.26
N ALA A 52 1.46 -9.15 0.88
CA ALA A 52 0.87 -8.94 -0.42
C ALA A 52 1.88 -9.14 -1.57
N ALA A 53 3.14 -8.73 -1.38
CA ALA A 53 4.19 -9.00 -2.36
C ALA A 53 4.48 -10.50 -2.51
N ALA A 54 4.37 -11.29 -1.43
CA ALA A 54 4.49 -12.75 -1.52
C ALA A 54 3.32 -13.36 -2.30
N ASP A 55 2.10 -12.89 -2.07
CA ASP A 55 0.91 -13.33 -2.81
C ASP A 55 1.03 -13.01 -4.30
N ILE A 56 1.50 -11.81 -4.66
CA ILE A 56 1.74 -11.42 -6.06
C ILE A 56 2.78 -12.34 -6.70
N ARG A 57 3.91 -12.62 -6.03
CA ARG A 57 4.92 -13.56 -6.53
C ARG A 57 4.38 -14.97 -6.68
N ALA A 58 3.47 -15.41 -5.81
CA ALA A 58 2.84 -16.73 -5.92
C ALA A 58 1.94 -16.84 -7.16
N VAL A 59 1.26 -15.74 -7.54
CA VAL A 59 0.40 -15.69 -8.74
C VAL A 59 1.21 -15.57 -10.03
N TYR A 60 2.19 -14.66 -10.07
CA TYR A 60 2.97 -14.37 -11.28
C TYR A 60 4.17 -15.30 -11.49
N GLY A 61 4.56 -16.06 -10.46
CA GLY A 61 5.74 -16.90 -10.47
C GLY A 61 7.04 -16.07 -10.56
N PRO A 62 8.17 -16.71 -10.94
CA PRO A 62 9.47 -16.05 -10.99
C PRO A 62 9.63 -15.03 -12.13
N GLY A 63 8.65 -14.95 -13.05
CA GLY A 63 8.69 -14.05 -14.21
C GLY A 63 8.46 -12.57 -13.88
N LEU A 64 7.93 -12.26 -12.69
CA LEU A 64 7.73 -10.89 -12.23
C LEU A 64 8.54 -10.63 -10.96
N ALA A 65 9.55 -9.75 -11.05
CA ALA A 65 10.27 -9.29 -9.87
C ALA A 65 9.34 -8.40 -9.03
N VAL A 66 9.13 -8.78 -7.78
CA VAL A 66 8.40 -7.97 -6.79
C VAL A 66 9.22 -7.90 -5.52
N GLU A 67 9.65 -6.69 -5.16
CA GLU A 67 10.56 -6.45 -4.05
C GLU A 67 9.96 -5.46 -3.08
N VAL A 68 10.15 -5.70 -1.79
CA VAL A 68 9.81 -4.75 -0.72
C VAL A 68 11.12 -4.35 -0.05
N SER A 69 11.36 -3.05 0.10
CA SER A 69 12.58 -2.58 0.76
C SER A 69 12.59 -2.96 2.24
N ARG A 70 13.75 -2.77 2.87
CA ARG A 70 13.94 -3.00 4.30
C ARG A 70 12.92 -2.24 5.17
N LEU A 71 12.64 -2.81 6.34
CA LEU A 71 11.80 -2.19 7.36
C LEU A 71 12.38 -0.82 7.77
N PRO A 72 11.54 0.22 7.95
CA PRO A 72 12.00 1.52 8.44
C PRO A 72 12.58 1.43 9.87
N ALA A 73 13.83 1.91 10.02
CA ALA A 73 14.53 1.96 11.30
C ALA A 73 14.02 3.12 12.18
N ASP A 74 14.17 2.99 13.51
CA ASP A 74 13.70 4.01 14.47
C ASP A 74 14.49 5.32 14.39
N ASP A 75 15.77 5.21 14.08
CA ASP A 75 16.77 6.29 14.02
C ASP A 75 16.83 7.00 12.65
N ALA A 76 16.12 6.48 11.65
CA ALA A 76 16.11 7.08 10.33
C ALA A 76 15.45 8.47 10.38
N GLU A 77 16.21 9.50 9.98
CA GLU A 77 15.72 10.87 9.83
C GLU A 77 14.52 10.92 8.87
N ALA A 78 14.54 10.08 7.83
CA ALA A 78 13.44 9.82 6.92
C ALA A 78 13.06 8.33 6.93
N ALA A 79 12.10 7.95 7.78
CA ALA A 79 11.57 6.58 7.81
C ALA A 79 10.70 6.33 6.57
N ALA A 80 11.15 5.45 5.66
CA ALA A 80 10.43 5.11 4.44
C ALA A 80 10.66 3.65 4.03
N PHE A 81 9.71 3.09 3.27
CA PHE A 81 9.89 1.84 2.55
C PHE A 81 9.27 1.93 1.16
N THR A 82 9.70 1.05 0.25
CA THR A 82 9.18 0.96 -1.11
C THR A 82 8.72 -0.46 -1.43
N VAL A 83 7.76 -0.55 -2.35
CA VAL A 83 7.39 -1.77 -3.05
C VAL A 83 7.66 -1.54 -4.52
N ARG A 84 8.48 -2.39 -5.13
CA ARG A 84 8.86 -2.32 -6.54
C ARG A 84 8.35 -3.55 -7.27
N VAL A 85 7.67 -3.31 -8.39
CA VAL A 85 7.25 -4.31 -9.36
C VAL A 85 8.06 -4.09 -10.63
N ALA A 86 8.63 -5.17 -11.18
CA ALA A 86 9.64 -5.12 -12.23
C ALA A 86 10.80 -4.17 -11.85
N GLN A 87 11.24 -3.29 -12.76
CA GLN A 87 12.36 -2.38 -12.51
C GLN A 87 11.92 -0.96 -12.15
N ASP A 88 10.69 -0.58 -12.51
CA ASP A 88 10.35 0.81 -12.78
C ASP A 88 8.94 1.20 -12.27
N HIS A 89 8.16 0.23 -11.76
CA HIS A 89 6.87 0.48 -11.12
C HIS A 89 7.05 0.44 -9.60
N THR A 90 7.04 1.60 -8.95
CA THR A 90 7.37 1.74 -7.54
C THR A 90 6.27 2.44 -6.74
N LEU A 91 5.94 1.90 -5.58
CA LEU A 91 5.11 2.53 -4.55
C LEU A 91 6.01 2.87 -3.36
N THR A 92 6.09 4.13 -2.96
CA THR A 92 6.92 4.59 -1.85
C THR A 92 6.03 5.07 -0.71
N PHE A 93 6.28 4.58 0.49
CA PHE A 93 5.63 5.02 1.72
C PHE A 93 6.68 5.73 2.58
N ALA A 94 6.43 6.99 2.93
CA ALA A 94 7.37 7.80 3.69
C ALA A 94 6.68 8.48 4.87
N LEU A 95 7.35 8.48 6.01
CA LEU A 95 6.97 9.25 7.16
C LEU A 95 7.43 10.71 6.97
N VAL A 96 6.48 11.64 6.95
CA VAL A 96 6.72 13.05 6.64
C VAL A 96 6.27 13.93 7.79
N GLU A 97 7.14 14.84 8.20
CA GLU A 97 6.82 15.91 9.15
C GLU A 97 6.06 17.04 8.44
N ARG A 98 4.94 17.46 9.01
CA ARG A 98 4.22 18.67 8.59
C ARG A 98 4.10 19.65 9.75
N ARG A 99 4.70 20.82 9.58
CA ARG A 99 4.54 21.95 10.50
C ARG A 99 3.21 22.65 10.23
N ARG A 100 2.43 22.89 11.28
CA ARG A 100 1.15 23.62 11.25
C ARG A 100 1.18 24.71 12.31
N VAL A 101 0.31 25.71 12.16
CA VAL A 101 0.01 26.65 13.25
C VAL A 101 -0.57 25.83 14.41
N GLY A 102 0.14 25.76 15.54
CA GLY A 102 -0.22 24.93 16.69
C GLY A 102 0.56 23.62 16.86
N GLY A 103 1.59 23.35 16.04
CA GLY A 103 2.57 22.28 16.30
C GLY A 103 2.95 21.42 15.09
N THR A 104 3.82 20.44 15.35
CA THR A 104 4.27 19.46 14.36
C THR A 104 3.33 18.25 14.35
N ARG A 105 2.95 17.78 13.15
CA ARG A 105 2.23 16.52 12.95
C ARG A 105 2.95 15.63 11.97
N TRP A 106 3.03 14.35 12.29
CA TRP A 106 3.58 13.33 11.42
C TRP A 106 2.48 12.64 10.61
N HIS A 107 2.81 12.26 9.38
CA HIS A 107 1.89 11.52 8.51
C HIS A 107 2.62 10.63 7.52
N ILE A 108 1.90 9.67 6.96
CA ILE A 108 2.42 8.78 5.92
C ILE A 108 2.04 9.38 4.57
N ALA A 109 3.04 9.81 3.81
CA ALA A 109 2.88 10.15 2.41
C ALA A 109 3.13 8.90 1.58
N VAL A 110 2.33 8.70 0.53
CA VAL A 110 2.54 7.62 -0.43
C VAL A 110 2.64 8.20 -1.82
N THR A 111 3.62 7.75 -2.59
CA THR A 111 3.81 8.13 -3.98
C THR A 111 3.91 6.89 -4.84
N MET A 112 3.30 6.94 -6.02
CA MET A 112 3.37 5.90 -7.03
C MET A 112 4.12 6.44 -8.23
N SER A 113 5.11 5.69 -8.71
CA SER A 113 5.91 5.98 -9.89
C SER A 113 5.76 4.82 -10.87
N THR A 114 5.46 5.12 -12.14
CA THR A 114 5.31 4.13 -13.21
C THR A 114 6.30 4.49 -14.32
N GLY A 115 7.29 3.63 -14.59
CA GLY A 115 8.46 3.94 -15.41
C GLY A 115 8.27 4.00 -16.93
N GLY A 116 7.08 4.36 -17.40
CA GLY A 116 6.86 4.63 -18.83
C GLY A 116 7.64 5.88 -19.33
N PRO A 117 7.56 6.19 -20.65
CA PRO A 117 8.30 7.28 -21.31
C PRO A 117 8.09 8.69 -20.72
N ARG A 118 7.14 8.83 -19.78
CA ARG A 118 6.84 10.07 -19.04
C ARG A 118 6.79 9.87 -17.53
N GLY A 119 7.53 8.89 -17.00
CA GLY A 119 7.71 8.53 -15.59
C GLY A 119 6.91 9.40 -14.61
N SER A 120 5.61 9.15 -14.50
CA SER A 120 4.74 10.03 -13.72
C SER A 120 4.83 9.62 -12.25
N THR A 121 5.07 10.58 -11.38
CA THR A 121 5.00 10.38 -9.93
C THR A 121 3.73 11.04 -9.43
N ALA A 122 2.82 10.24 -8.91
CA ALA A 122 1.54 10.71 -8.37
C ALA A 122 1.46 10.43 -6.87
N ALA A 123 0.82 11.34 -6.13
CA ALA A 123 0.43 11.05 -4.76
C ALA A 123 -0.59 9.90 -4.77
N ALA A 124 -0.38 8.93 -3.90
CA ALA A 124 -1.23 7.75 -3.74
C ALA A 124 -1.71 7.66 -2.29
N GLY A 125 -2.78 6.91 -2.04
CA GLY A 125 -3.29 6.66 -0.69
C GLY A 125 -4.17 7.78 -0.09
N PRO A 126 -4.59 7.64 1.17
CA PRO A 126 -5.50 8.57 1.82
C PRO A 126 -4.81 9.91 2.07
N GLU A 127 -5.20 10.91 1.29
CA GLU A 127 -4.55 12.21 1.16
C GLU A 127 -4.51 13.04 2.47
N ARG A 128 -5.26 12.64 3.52
CA ARG A 128 -5.47 13.47 4.72
C ARG A 128 -5.63 12.74 6.05
N ARG A 129 -5.81 11.42 6.07
CA ARG A 129 -6.19 10.71 7.31
C ARG A 129 -5.53 9.34 7.41
N ASN A 130 -4.43 9.26 8.15
CA ASN A 130 -3.73 8.00 8.42
C ASN A 130 -4.64 6.93 9.06
N GLY A 131 -5.71 7.34 9.74
CA GLY A 131 -6.73 6.41 10.29
C GLY A 131 -7.64 5.76 9.24
N GLN A 132 -7.44 6.05 7.96
CA GLN A 132 -8.14 5.39 6.84
C GLN A 132 -7.33 4.24 6.23
N TRP A 133 -6.09 4.03 6.69
CA TRP A 133 -5.34 2.85 6.30
C TRP A 133 -6.06 1.58 6.78
N THR A 134 -6.12 0.61 5.89
CA THR A 134 -6.54 -0.78 6.12
C THR A 134 -5.68 -1.64 5.21
N ARG A 135 -5.64 -2.96 5.47
CA ARG A 135 -4.95 -3.89 4.59
C ARG A 135 -5.52 -3.83 3.17
N ALA A 136 -6.84 -3.88 3.04
CA ALA A 136 -7.53 -3.77 1.75
C ALA A 136 -7.14 -2.50 0.97
N ARG A 137 -6.99 -1.35 1.66
CA ARG A 137 -6.60 -0.10 1.01
C ARG A 137 -5.17 -0.14 0.49
N LEU A 138 -4.27 -0.83 1.21
CA LEU A 138 -2.91 -1.06 0.74
C LEU A 138 -2.90 -2.00 -0.47
N GLU A 139 -3.67 -3.09 -0.41
CA GLU A 139 -3.81 -4.04 -1.51
C GLU A 139 -4.39 -3.37 -2.77
N ASP A 140 -5.39 -2.49 -2.64
CA ASP A 140 -5.94 -1.70 -3.75
C ASP A 140 -4.86 -0.85 -4.45
N LEU A 141 -3.90 -0.28 -3.70
CA LEU A 141 -2.78 0.47 -4.27
C LEU A 141 -1.81 -0.45 -5.01
N LEU A 142 -1.53 -1.63 -4.47
CA LEU A 142 -0.67 -2.62 -5.14
C LEU A 142 -1.32 -3.16 -6.42
N LEU A 143 -2.63 -3.41 -6.39
CA LEU A 143 -3.40 -3.79 -7.59
C LEU A 143 -3.39 -2.67 -8.63
N SER A 144 -3.46 -1.40 -8.20
CA SER A 144 -3.34 -0.24 -9.10
C SER A 144 -1.95 -0.17 -9.75
N LEU A 145 -0.89 -0.44 -8.98
CA LEU A 145 0.49 -0.50 -9.47
C LEU A 145 0.67 -1.66 -10.49
N LEU A 146 0.14 -2.85 -10.18
CA LEU A 146 0.15 -4.00 -11.07
C LEU A 146 -0.63 -3.72 -12.37
N GLY A 147 -1.81 -3.11 -12.26
CA GLY A 147 -2.60 -2.72 -13.43
C GLY A 147 -1.87 -1.70 -14.31
N ALA A 148 -1.04 -0.83 -13.74
CA ALA A 148 -0.17 0.06 -14.51
C ALA A 148 0.94 -0.69 -15.23
N TYR A 149 1.57 -1.65 -14.55
CA TYR A 149 2.58 -2.53 -15.14
C TYR A 149 2.02 -3.35 -16.32
N GLU A 150 0.85 -3.98 -16.16
CA GLU A 150 0.22 -4.78 -17.23
C GLU A 150 -0.15 -3.95 -18.47
N ARG A 151 -0.64 -2.73 -18.27
CA ARG A 151 -0.92 -1.80 -19.37
C ARG A 151 0.36 -1.44 -20.13
N ALA A 152 1.43 -1.07 -19.41
CA ALA A 152 2.71 -0.75 -20.03
C ALA A 152 3.31 -1.95 -20.80
N ARG A 153 3.19 -3.15 -20.24
CA ARG A 153 3.63 -4.40 -20.89
C ARG A 153 2.84 -4.68 -22.18
N SER A 154 1.54 -4.43 -22.18
CA SER A 154 0.67 -4.68 -23.34
C SER A 154 0.95 -3.67 -24.47
N GLU A 155 1.05 -2.39 -24.14
CA GLU A 155 1.38 -1.31 -25.10
C GLU A 155 2.79 -1.49 -25.71
N GLY A 156 3.77 -1.92 -24.90
CA GLY A 156 5.12 -2.23 -25.38
C GLY A 156 5.20 -3.46 -26.29
N SER A 157 4.25 -4.39 -26.18
CA SER A 157 4.14 -5.56 -27.05
C SER A 157 3.45 -5.26 -28.38
N GLU A 158 2.56 -4.26 -28.45
CA GLU A 158 1.86 -3.86 -29.67
C GLU A 158 2.69 -2.96 -30.58
N GLY A 159 3.67 -2.21 -30.05
CA GLY A 159 4.55 -1.34 -30.83
C GLY A 159 5.73 -2.01 -31.54
N ALA A 160 5.91 -3.32 -31.37
CA ALA A 160 7.04 -4.10 -31.92
C ALA A 160 6.64 -5.07 -33.04
N GLY A 161 5.42 -4.94 -33.58
CA GLY A 161 4.89 -5.73 -34.71
C GLY A 161 4.94 -5.02 -36.04
#